data_AF-A0A3C1JCQ5-F1
#
_entry.id   AF-A0A3C1JCQ5-F1
#
_cell.length_a   1.000
_cell.length_b   1.000
_cell.length_c   1.000
_cell.angle_alpha   90.00
_cell.angle_beta   90.00
_cell.angle_gamma   90.00
#
_symmetry.space_group_name_H-M   'P 1'
#
loop_
_entity.id
_entity.type
_entity.pdbx_description
1 polymer ?
#
loop_
_entity_poly.entity_id
_entity_poly.type
_entity_poly.pdbx_seq_one_letter_code
_entity_poly.pdbx_strand_id
1 'polypeptide(L)'
;MALAAGASAAQAQTQIDFDRGQGSQSLAGMVREAAPAAAVPAVPEPKQEDLQKGSFDKPRQCTTYIFKSGGAYRQYVKFQTSYTEQVCHDTYINSNGNYTTISQCHNENRWYTAGVELYIGARDYREGETEEIKFCYDFPNLKGSVKVMKSAFEYTARVNSEDNYFYSETLTPVRRKPVDPDGSIVTLRSFKYDESAREFTLDIAENILGFGSDYFGQTIVIGAELVQDKLFDSSRGTKYFEFPVNWLTSGFTLKFKEGDFDGDKDAGDNRAKDKKFFVKWGFKMKSGPFTDKFVDMGKTESVIVR
;
A
#
# COMPACT_ATOMS: atom_id res chain seq x y z
N MET A 1 69.16 3.89 -12.96
CA MET A 1 69.56 5.23 -12.49
C MET A 1 68.30 5.97 -12.09
N ALA A 2 68.26 6.37 -10.82
CA ALA A 2 67.14 7.01 -10.15
C ALA A 2 67.00 8.49 -10.55
N LEU A 3 65.80 9.07 -10.42
CA LEU A 3 65.49 10.03 -9.34
C LEU A 3 64.06 10.58 -9.46
N ALA A 4 63.35 10.47 -8.33
CA ALA A 4 62.08 11.12 -8.03
C ALA A 4 62.30 12.61 -7.71
N ALA A 5 61.27 13.43 -7.93
CA ALA A 5 61.16 14.77 -7.37
C ALA A 5 59.85 14.87 -6.59
N GLY A 6 59.97 14.90 -5.26
CA GLY A 6 58.86 15.06 -4.32
C GLY A 6 58.44 16.53 -4.20
N ALA A 7 57.14 16.74 -3.99
CA ALA A 7 56.60 18.02 -3.57
C ALA A 7 56.81 18.17 -2.05
N SER A 8 57.52 19.22 -1.67
CA SER A 8 57.77 19.64 -0.30
C SER A 8 56.53 20.26 0.34
N ALA A 9 56.10 19.70 1.48
CA ALA A 9 55.16 20.35 2.37
C ALA A 9 55.88 21.49 3.12
N ALA A 10 55.37 22.71 3.01
CA ALA A 10 55.86 23.85 3.77
C ALA A 10 55.47 23.68 5.26
N GLN A 11 56.46 23.46 6.12
CA GLN A 11 56.28 23.57 7.57
C GLN A 11 56.31 25.06 7.95
N ALA A 12 55.15 25.60 8.33
CA ALA A 12 55.10 26.87 9.06
C ALA A 12 55.53 26.59 10.51
N GLN A 13 56.74 27.00 10.89
CA GLN A 13 57.16 27.04 12.28
C GLN A 13 56.60 28.32 12.92
N THR A 14 55.53 28.17 13.70
CA THR A 14 55.07 29.22 14.61
C THR A 14 56.01 29.28 15.81
N GLN A 15 56.85 30.30 15.86
CA GLN A 15 57.68 30.62 17.01
C GLN A 15 56.78 31.23 18.10
N ILE A 16 56.56 30.51 19.19
CA ILE A 16 55.78 31.02 20.33
C ILE A 16 56.73 31.80 21.23
N ASP A 17 56.53 33.12 21.27
CA ASP A 17 57.24 34.06 22.15
C ASP A 17 56.52 34.10 23.51
N PHE A 18 57.23 33.70 24.58
CA PHE A 18 56.67 33.56 25.93
C PHE A 18 56.85 34.80 26.81
N ASP A 19 57.49 35.88 26.32
CA ASP A 19 57.90 37.01 27.17
C ASP A 19 57.00 38.26 27.10
N ARG A 20 55.77 38.15 26.59
CA ARG A 20 54.77 39.22 26.72
C ARG A 20 53.53 38.76 27.46
N GLY A 21 53.51 39.05 28.76
CA GLY A 21 52.29 39.03 29.56
C GLY A 21 51.31 40.09 29.07
N GLN A 22 50.35 39.70 28.24
CA GLN A 22 49.02 40.30 28.14
C GLN A 22 48.12 39.44 27.23
N GLY A 23 46.99 38.99 27.78
CA GLY A 23 45.92 38.32 27.04
C GLY A 23 45.93 36.79 27.17
N SER A 24 45.35 36.27 28.24
CA SER A 24 45.04 34.84 28.37
C SER A 24 43.97 34.44 27.35
N GLN A 25 44.38 34.07 26.13
CA GLN A 25 43.53 33.24 25.29
C GLN A 25 43.46 31.87 25.93
N SER A 26 42.26 31.48 26.39
CA SER A 26 42.05 30.17 27.00
C SER A 26 42.51 29.08 26.03
N LEU A 27 43.16 28.03 26.55
CA LEU A 27 43.57 26.85 25.77
C LEU A 27 42.41 26.26 24.93
N ALA A 28 41.17 26.43 25.41
CA ALA A 28 39.94 26.04 24.74
C ALA A 28 39.66 26.82 23.43
N GLY A 29 40.17 28.05 23.30
CA GLY A 29 40.08 28.85 22.07
C GLY A 29 41.02 28.35 20.98
N MET A 30 42.26 28.02 21.35
CA MET A 30 43.28 27.52 20.40
C MET A 30 42.98 26.10 19.87
N VAL A 31 42.28 25.25 20.66
CA VAL A 31 41.86 23.92 20.21
C VAL A 31 40.68 23.99 19.21
N ARG A 32 39.88 25.07 19.21
CA ARG A 32 38.75 25.23 18.29
C ARG A 32 39.14 25.76 16.91
N GLU A 33 40.21 26.54 16.79
CA GLU A 33 40.68 27.07 15.50
C GLU A 33 41.66 26.15 14.76
N ALA A 34 42.22 25.14 15.44
CA ALA A 34 43.20 24.21 14.85
C ALA A 34 42.65 22.80 14.59
N ALA A 35 41.36 22.54 14.83
CA ALA A 35 40.75 21.27 14.46
C ALA A 35 40.33 21.32 12.98
N PRO A 36 41.05 20.69 12.04
CA PRO A 36 40.43 20.37 10.76
C PRO A 36 39.16 19.58 11.07
N ALA A 37 38.05 19.94 10.42
CA ALA A 37 36.82 19.15 10.49
C ALA A 37 37.23 17.70 10.28
N ALA A 38 37.15 16.89 11.34
CA ALA A 38 37.52 15.50 11.27
C ALA A 38 36.62 14.90 10.20
N ALA A 39 37.19 14.66 9.01
CA ALA A 39 36.52 13.92 7.98
C ALA A 39 36.14 12.60 8.65
N VAL A 40 34.84 12.40 8.87
CA VAL A 40 34.32 11.10 9.29
C VAL A 40 34.91 10.12 8.29
N PRO A 41 35.72 9.13 8.73
CA PRO A 41 36.36 8.22 7.78
C PRO A 41 35.26 7.65 6.91
N ALA A 42 35.38 7.86 5.60
CA ALA A 42 34.48 7.26 4.64
C ALA A 42 34.53 5.76 4.91
N VAL A 43 33.40 5.21 5.38
CA VAL A 43 33.28 3.79 5.64
C VAL A 43 33.56 3.09 4.31
N PRO A 44 34.61 2.24 4.21
CA PRO A 44 34.98 1.64 2.95
C PRO A 44 33.79 0.86 2.38
N GLU A 45 33.57 1.02 1.07
CA GLU A 45 32.48 0.37 0.35
C GLU A 45 32.76 -1.14 0.24
N PRO A 46 32.03 -2.04 0.94
CA PRO A 46 32.17 -3.47 0.73
C PRO A 46 31.82 -3.84 -0.72
N LYS A 47 32.72 -4.56 -1.40
CA LYS A 47 32.38 -5.23 -2.65
C LYS A 47 31.53 -6.46 -2.34
N GLN A 48 30.64 -6.85 -3.24
CA GLN A 48 29.79 -8.04 -3.07
C GLN A 48 30.62 -9.32 -2.80
N GLU A 49 31.86 -9.36 -3.30
CA GLU A 49 32.86 -10.41 -3.08
C GLU A 49 33.35 -10.47 -1.62
N ASP A 50 33.43 -9.33 -0.94
CA ASP A 50 33.87 -9.25 0.46
C ASP A 50 32.78 -9.75 1.42
N LEU A 51 31.51 -9.64 1.02
CA LEU A 51 30.36 -10.04 1.84
C LEU A 51 30.16 -11.55 1.95
N GLN A 52 30.91 -12.37 1.20
CA GLN A 52 30.81 -13.83 1.22
C GLN A 52 31.65 -14.51 2.32
N LYS A 53 32.54 -13.78 3.00
CA LYS A 53 33.50 -14.34 3.98
C LYS A 53 32.97 -14.42 5.42
N GLY A 54 31.73 -14.02 5.61
CA GLY A 54 31.13 -13.79 6.92
C GLY A 54 29.61 -13.82 6.84
N SER A 55 28.96 -13.47 7.95
CA SER A 55 27.51 -13.49 8.07
C SER A 55 26.96 -12.21 8.68
N PHE A 56 25.76 -11.83 8.23
CA PHE A 56 25.01 -10.74 8.82
C PHE A 56 24.12 -11.27 9.96
N ASP A 57 24.10 -10.60 11.11
CA ASP A 57 23.20 -10.94 12.23
C ASP A 57 21.73 -10.79 11.83
N LYS A 58 21.43 -9.70 11.11
CA LYS A 58 20.12 -9.43 10.52
C LYS A 58 20.30 -9.20 9.02
N PRO A 59 20.33 -10.27 8.20
CA PRO A 59 20.61 -10.16 6.77
C PRO A 59 19.52 -9.37 6.05
N ARG A 60 18.28 -9.43 6.54
CA ARG A 60 17.16 -8.64 6.02
C ARG A 60 16.47 -7.89 7.15
N GLN A 61 16.30 -6.60 6.96
CA GLN A 61 15.55 -5.75 7.89
C GLN A 61 14.37 -5.13 7.18
N CYS A 62 13.26 -4.98 7.90
CA CYS A 62 12.06 -4.37 7.35
C CYS A 62 11.38 -3.43 8.34
N THR A 63 10.67 -2.43 7.83
CA THR A 63 9.80 -1.54 8.59
C THR A 63 8.49 -1.35 7.82
N THR A 64 7.38 -1.30 8.54
CA THR A 64 6.06 -1.05 7.96
C THR A 64 5.56 0.31 8.39
N TYR A 65 5.06 1.10 7.45
CA TYR A 65 4.40 2.37 7.71
C TYR A 65 2.90 2.24 7.43
N ILE A 66 2.10 2.84 8.31
CA ILE A 66 0.66 2.91 8.18
C ILE A 66 0.28 4.37 7.91
N PHE A 67 -0.32 4.60 6.76
CA PHE A 67 -0.74 5.92 6.32
C PHE A 67 -2.24 6.09 6.53
N LYS A 68 -2.62 7.23 7.12
CA LYS A 68 -4.01 7.65 7.35
C LYS A 68 -4.37 8.94 6.59
N SER A 69 -3.41 9.54 5.90
CA SER A 69 -3.60 10.70 5.02
C SER A 69 -2.88 10.45 3.71
N GLY A 70 -3.48 10.83 2.60
CA GLY A 70 -2.94 10.54 1.27
C GLY A 70 -2.12 11.66 0.63
N GLY A 71 -1.71 12.70 1.39
CA GLY A 71 -0.76 13.69 0.88
C GLY A 71 0.52 13.05 0.32
N ALA A 72 1.20 13.78 -0.56
CA ALA A 72 2.52 13.36 -1.04
C ALA A 72 3.45 13.13 0.17
N TYR A 73 4.15 12.01 0.17
CA TYR A 73 4.93 11.57 1.32
C TYR A 73 6.35 11.25 0.90
N ARG A 74 7.32 11.78 1.64
CA ARG A 74 8.74 11.46 1.47
C ARG A 74 9.27 10.99 2.81
N GLN A 75 9.93 9.83 2.82
CA GLN A 75 10.55 9.30 4.03
C GLN A 75 11.89 8.68 3.73
N TYR A 76 12.83 8.97 4.61
CA TYR A 76 14.13 8.30 4.65
C TYR A 76 14.16 7.32 5.83
N VAL A 77 14.50 6.06 5.55
CA VAL A 77 14.57 4.99 6.53
C VAL A 77 15.99 4.47 6.59
N LYS A 78 16.57 4.40 7.79
CA LYS A 78 17.91 3.88 8.01
C LYS A 78 17.82 2.47 8.57
N PHE A 79 18.49 1.52 7.93
CA PHE A 79 18.67 0.15 8.42
C PHE A 79 20.11 -0.05 8.88
N GLN A 80 20.32 -0.83 9.94
CA GLN A 80 21.65 -1.04 10.51
C GLN A 80 21.83 -2.48 10.97
N THR A 81 22.90 -3.14 10.52
CA THR A 81 23.18 -4.54 10.86
C THR A 81 24.66 -4.72 11.20
N SER A 82 24.99 -5.75 11.98
CA SER A 82 26.37 -6.19 12.18
C SER A 82 26.71 -7.33 11.23
N TYR A 83 27.96 -7.34 10.77
CA TYR A 83 28.56 -8.38 9.94
C TYR A 83 29.77 -8.95 10.68
N THR A 84 29.81 -10.26 10.81
CA THR A 84 30.91 -10.97 11.46
C THR A 84 31.68 -11.76 10.41
N GLU A 85 32.96 -11.49 10.27
CA GLU A 85 33.88 -12.26 9.42
C GLU A 85 35.04 -12.83 10.24
N GLN A 86 35.53 -14.00 9.83
CA GLN A 86 36.73 -14.57 10.42
C GLN A 86 37.95 -14.05 9.65
N VAL A 87 38.83 -13.33 10.35
CA VAL A 87 40.08 -12.82 9.78
C VAL A 87 41.22 -13.62 10.39
N CYS A 88 42.10 -14.14 9.53
CA CYS A 88 43.29 -14.88 9.94
C CYS A 88 44.54 -14.07 9.61
N HIS A 89 45.44 -13.94 10.59
CA HIS A 89 46.76 -13.36 10.41
C HIS A 89 47.81 -14.45 10.51
N ASP A 90 48.56 -14.64 9.44
CA ASP A 90 49.72 -15.52 9.41
C ASP A 90 50.91 -14.82 10.06
N THR A 91 51.43 -15.42 11.12
CA THR A 91 52.67 -14.96 11.77
C THR A 91 53.76 -15.99 11.54
N TYR A 92 54.91 -15.53 11.04
CA TYR A 92 56.10 -16.36 10.88
C TYR A 92 56.91 -16.35 12.17
N ILE A 93 57.05 -17.51 12.80
CA ILE A 93 57.89 -17.67 13.98
C ILE A 93 59.14 -18.43 13.56
N ASN A 94 60.31 -17.82 13.81
CA ASN A 94 61.59 -18.52 13.68
C ASN A 94 61.89 -19.22 15.00
N SER A 95 61.97 -20.54 14.97
CA SER A 95 62.44 -21.34 16.10
C SER A 95 63.60 -22.21 15.62
N ASN A 96 64.80 -21.94 16.13
CA ASN A 96 66.04 -22.66 15.82
C ASN A 96 66.38 -22.72 14.31
N GLY A 97 66.16 -21.62 13.57
CA GLY A 97 66.50 -21.53 12.14
C GLY A 97 65.45 -22.11 11.20
N ASN A 98 64.38 -22.72 11.73
CA ASN A 98 63.22 -23.15 10.96
C ASN A 98 62.10 -22.12 11.10
N TYR A 99 61.56 -21.67 9.96
CA TYR A 99 60.40 -20.80 9.91
C TYR A 99 59.12 -21.64 9.89
N THR A 100 58.30 -21.49 10.92
CA THR A 100 56.96 -22.09 10.97
C THR A 100 55.92 -20.98 10.86
N THR A 101 54.92 -21.20 10.01
CA THR A 101 53.78 -20.27 9.87
C THR A 101 52.70 -20.69 10.85
N ILE A 102 52.29 -19.78 11.74
CA ILE A 102 51.13 -19.98 12.62
C ILE A 102 50.05 -19.01 12.17
N SER A 103 48.91 -19.54 11.77
CA SER A 103 47.71 -18.76 11.47
C SER A 103 46.92 -18.52 12.76
N GLN A 104 46.78 -17.27 13.18
CA GLN A 104 45.89 -16.88 14.27
C GLN A 104 44.65 -16.24 13.70
N CYS A 105 43.48 -16.84 13.95
CA CYS A 105 42.21 -16.35 13.45
C CYS A 105 41.36 -15.77 14.59
N HIS A 106 40.77 -14.59 14.36
CA HIS A 106 39.77 -13.99 15.24
C HIS A 106 38.56 -13.53 14.43
N ASN A 107 37.43 -13.35 15.11
CA ASN A 107 36.24 -12.80 14.47
C ASN A 107 36.29 -11.27 14.56
N GLU A 108 36.15 -10.60 13.43
CA GLU A 108 35.94 -9.17 13.35
C GLU A 108 34.46 -8.86 13.16
N ASN A 109 33.98 -7.85 13.88
CA ASN A 109 32.61 -7.35 13.74
C ASN A 109 32.65 -5.98 13.09
N ARG A 110 31.91 -5.82 11.99
CA ARG A 110 31.72 -4.54 11.29
C ARG A 110 30.25 -4.15 11.31
N TRP A 111 29.99 -2.84 11.36
CA TRP A 111 28.64 -2.31 11.31
C TRP A 111 28.35 -1.75 9.93
N TYR A 112 27.25 -2.19 9.33
CA TYR A 112 26.76 -1.68 8.06
C TYR A 112 25.47 -0.90 8.26
N THR A 113 25.36 0.17 7.48
CA THR A 113 24.19 1.02 7.44
C THR A 113 23.73 1.14 6.00
N ALA A 114 22.42 1.06 5.78
CA ALA A 114 21.80 1.33 4.49
C ALA A 114 20.70 2.38 4.66
N GLY A 115 20.62 3.29 3.69
CA GLY A 115 19.55 4.27 3.55
C GLY A 115 18.54 3.82 2.50
N VAL A 116 17.26 3.91 2.85
CA VAL A 116 16.16 3.71 1.91
C VAL A 116 15.32 4.97 1.87
N GLU A 117 15.22 5.59 0.70
CA GLU A 117 14.35 6.74 0.47
C GLU A 117 13.11 6.34 -0.33
N LEU A 118 11.95 6.72 0.19
CA LEU A 118 10.67 6.49 -0.46
C LEU A 118 10.01 7.82 -0.77
N TYR A 119 9.48 7.90 -1.99
CA TYR A 119 8.54 8.93 -2.40
C TYR A 119 7.21 8.28 -2.75
N ILE A 120 6.12 8.72 -2.14
CA ILE A 120 4.76 8.31 -2.50
C ILE A 120 4.02 9.53 -3.04
N GLY A 121 3.45 9.40 -4.24
CA GLY A 121 2.59 10.44 -4.82
C GLY A 121 1.35 10.73 -3.97
N ALA A 122 0.79 11.93 -4.14
CA ALA A 122 -0.46 12.31 -3.49
C ALA A 122 -1.64 11.48 -4.01
N ARG A 123 -2.61 11.23 -3.12
CA ARG A 123 -3.83 10.44 -3.34
C ARG A 123 -4.87 10.79 -2.27
N ASP A 124 -6.14 10.50 -2.53
CA ASP A 124 -7.22 10.88 -1.62
C ASP A 124 -7.86 9.67 -0.96
N TYR A 125 -7.63 9.51 0.34
CA TYR A 125 -8.24 8.45 1.14
C TYR A 125 -9.71 8.75 1.42
N ARG A 126 -10.53 7.69 1.43
CA ARG A 126 -11.88 7.77 2.00
C ARG A 126 -11.82 7.67 3.52
N GLU A 127 -12.92 8.01 4.17
CA GLU A 127 -13.05 7.84 5.62
C GLU A 127 -12.78 6.39 6.03
N GLY A 128 -11.95 6.20 7.06
CA GLY A 128 -11.55 4.89 7.56
C GLY A 128 -10.52 4.13 6.70
N GLU A 129 -10.16 4.64 5.51
CA GLU A 129 -9.13 4.00 4.70
C GLU A 129 -7.73 4.19 5.30
N THR A 130 -6.93 3.15 5.13
CA THR A 130 -5.54 3.09 5.58
C THR A 130 -4.71 2.38 4.54
N GLU A 131 -3.46 2.81 4.40
CA GLU A 131 -2.49 2.09 3.60
C GLU A 131 -1.34 1.57 4.45
N GLU A 132 -0.89 0.37 4.13
CA GLU A 132 0.24 -0.26 4.79
C GLU A 132 1.31 -0.57 3.74
N ILE A 133 2.49 0.01 3.90
CA ILE A 133 3.61 -0.19 2.99
C ILE A 133 4.80 -0.67 3.80
N LYS A 134 5.39 -1.79 3.36
CA LYS A 134 6.53 -2.43 3.99
C LYS A 134 7.79 -2.18 3.16
N PHE A 135 8.80 -1.66 3.84
CA PHE A 135 10.14 -1.42 3.31
C PHE A 135 11.05 -2.50 3.84
N CYS A 136 11.91 -3.04 2.99
CA CYS A 136 12.94 -3.96 3.41
C CYS A 136 14.27 -3.62 2.74
N TYR A 137 15.35 -3.86 3.45
CA TYR A 137 16.69 -3.88 2.91
C TYR A 137 17.32 -5.24 3.14
N ASP A 138 17.92 -5.79 2.10
CA ASP A 138 18.67 -7.04 2.08
C ASP A 138 20.16 -6.70 2.01
N PHE A 139 20.87 -6.90 3.12
CA PHE A 139 22.28 -6.55 3.25
C PHE A 139 23.21 -7.47 2.44
N PRO A 140 23.05 -8.81 2.43
CA PRO A 140 23.81 -9.68 1.55
C PRO A 140 23.72 -9.32 0.06
N ASN A 141 22.53 -8.92 -0.39
CA ASN A 141 22.26 -8.62 -1.80
C ASN A 141 22.36 -7.12 -2.13
N LEU A 142 22.66 -6.26 -1.14
CA LEU A 142 22.70 -4.81 -1.27
C LEU A 142 21.46 -4.23 -1.96
N LYS A 143 20.29 -4.79 -1.64
CA LYS A 143 19.04 -4.53 -2.39
C LYS A 143 17.92 -4.06 -1.48
N GLY A 144 17.35 -2.91 -1.82
CA GLY A 144 16.09 -2.44 -1.27
C GLY A 144 14.88 -3.10 -1.94
N SER A 145 13.77 -3.18 -1.21
CA SER A 145 12.48 -3.58 -1.77
C SER A 145 11.34 -2.93 -1.03
N VAL A 146 10.31 -2.54 -1.78
CA VAL A 146 9.06 -1.98 -1.24
C VAL A 146 7.91 -2.89 -1.61
N LYS A 147 7.02 -3.13 -0.64
CA LYS A 147 5.81 -3.93 -0.83
C LYS A 147 4.62 -3.19 -0.27
N VAL A 148 3.67 -2.86 -1.13
CA VAL A 148 2.35 -2.35 -0.72
C VAL A 148 1.54 -3.54 -0.18
N MET A 149 1.31 -3.56 1.13
CA MET A 149 0.63 -4.65 1.83
C MET A 149 -0.88 -4.48 1.77
N LYS A 150 -1.36 -3.27 2.05
CA LYS A 150 -2.77 -2.87 2.04
C LYS A 150 -2.87 -1.50 1.40
N SER A 151 -3.72 -1.35 0.38
CA SER A 151 -3.99 -0.05 -0.22
C SER A 151 -5.21 -0.10 -1.12
N ALA A 152 -5.98 1.00 -1.10
CA ALA A 152 -7.07 1.29 -2.01
C ALA A 152 -6.59 1.70 -3.42
N PHE A 153 -5.29 1.80 -3.67
CA PHE A 153 -4.69 2.26 -4.91
C PHE A 153 -3.82 1.18 -5.56
N GLU A 154 -3.74 1.24 -6.88
CA GLU A 154 -2.71 0.58 -7.66
C GLU A 154 -1.53 1.55 -7.84
N TYR A 155 -0.31 1.01 -7.73
CA TYR A 155 0.92 1.80 -7.85
C TYR A 155 1.78 1.32 -9.00
N THR A 156 2.43 2.27 -9.65
CA THR A 156 3.65 2.01 -10.41
C THR A 156 4.85 2.37 -9.55
N ALA A 157 5.76 1.42 -9.41
CA ALA A 157 7.05 1.61 -8.76
C ALA A 157 8.10 2.04 -9.78
N ARG A 158 8.89 3.05 -9.43
CA ARG A 158 10.08 3.44 -10.17
C ARG A 158 11.26 3.48 -9.22
N VAL A 159 12.28 2.67 -9.49
CA VAL A 159 13.55 2.77 -8.78
C VAL A 159 14.33 3.97 -9.35
N ASN A 160 14.72 4.89 -8.48
CA ASN A 160 15.41 6.13 -8.86
C ASN A 160 16.93 6.03 -8.67
N SER A 161 17.37 5.30 -7.65
CA SER A 161 18.77 4.93 -7.46
C SER A 161 18.87 3.54 -6.84
N GLU A 162 19.82 2.76 -7.36
CA GLU A 162 20.26 1.47 -6.84
C GLU A 162 21.75 1.58 -6.50
N ASP A 163 22.08 2.46 -5.57
CA ASP A 163 23.43 2.47 -4.97
C ASP A 163 23.47 1.45 -3.84
N ASN A 164 24.61 0.79 -3.67
CA ASN A 164 24.83 -0.27 -2.66
C ASN A 164 24.55 0.14 -1.20
N TYR A 165 24.39 1.44 -0.92
CA TYR A 165 24.11 1.99 0.41
C TYR A 165 22.89 2.91 0.43
N PHE A 166 22.35 3.23 -0.75
CA PHE A 166 21.25 4.14 -0.91
C PHE A 166 20.31 3.63 -1.99
N TYR A 167 19.18 3.11 -1.54
CA TYR A 167 18.10 2.70 -2.41
C TYR A 167 17.02 3.76 -2.39
N SER A 168 16.57 4.22 -3.55
CA SER A 168 15.45 5.15 -3.62
C SER A 168 14.38 4.70 -4.61
N GLU A 169 13.12 4.77 -4.19
CA GLU A 169 11.98 4.33 -4.98
C GLU A 169 10.83 5.34 -4.91
N THR A 170 10.19 5.58 -6.04
CA THR A 170 8.96 6.36 -6.14
C THR A 170 7.78 5.45 -6.43
N LEU A 171 6.78 5.50 -5.56
CA LEU A 171 5.46 4.90 -5.75
C LEU A 171 4.50 5.98 -6.26
N THR A 172 4.08 5.84 -7.52
CA THR A 172 3.09 6.74 -8.13
C THR A 172 1.72 6.05 -8.13
N PRO A 173 0.69 6.61 -7.48
CA PRO A 173 -0.66 6.06 -7.54
C PRO A 173 -1.21 6.25 -8.95
N VAL A 174 -1.65 5.16 -9.58
CA VAL A 174 -2.17 5.17 -10.96
C VAL A 174 -3.67 5.37 -10.96
N ARG A 175 -4.37 4.53 -10.17
CA ARG A 175 -5.82 4.55 -10.03
C ARG A 175 -6.23 3.91 -8.72
N ARG A 176 -7.44 4.24 -8.28
CA ARG A 176 -8.09 3.55 -7.17
C ARG A 176 -8.54 2.16 -7.61
N LYS A 177 -8.38 1.16 -6.76
CA LYS A 177 -8.93 -0.18 -6.96
C LYS A 177 -10.45 -0.10 -6.88
N PRO A 178 -11.18 -0.71 -7.82
CA PRO A 178 -12.62 -0.83 -7.71
C PRO A 178 -13.01 -1.53 -6.40
N VAL A 179 -14.03 -1.02 -5.73
CA VAL A 179 -14.59 -1.62 -4.51
C VAL A 179 -16.00 -2.13 -4.75
N ASP A 180 -16.40 -3.17 -4.04
CA ASP A 180 -17.78 -3.62 -4.08
C ASP A 180 -18.68 -2.50 -3.53
N PRO A 181 -19.85 -2.25 -4.15
CA PRO A 181 -20.78 -1.27 -3.60
C PRO A 181 -21.34 -1.78 -2.26
N ASP A 182 -21.45 -0.89 -1.29
CA ASP A 182 -22.03 -1.20 0.01
C ASP A 182 -23.54 -1.44 -0.11
N GLY A 183 -24.02 -2.61 0.36
CA GLY A 183 -25.45 -2.95 0.33
C GLY A 183 -26.34 -2.02 1.14
N SER A 184 -25.79 -1.29 2.11
CA SER A 184 -26.55 -0.38 2.97
C SER A 184 -26.96 0.94 2.29
N ILE A 185 -26.44 1.23 1.09
CA ILE A 185 -26.80 2.46 0.34
C ILE A 185 -28.26 2.46 -0.14
N VAL A 186 -28.89 1.29 -0.20
CA VAL A 186 -30.30 1.14 -0.54
C VAL A 186 -31.01 0.27 0.48
N THR A 187 -32.30 0.50 0.66
CA THR A 187 -33.12 -0.32 1.55
C THR A 187 -34.51 -0.49 0.97
N LEU A 188 -35.07 -1.70 1.09
CA LEU A 188 -36.44 -1.95 0.67
C LEU A 188 -37.40 -1.08 1.48
N ARG A 189 -38.22 -0.27 0.80
CA ARG A 189 -39.27 0.53 1.44
C ARG A 189 -40.60 -0.21 1.39
N SER A 190 -41.01 -0.69 0.22
CA SER A 190 -42.21 -1.51 0.09
C SER A 190 -42.27 -2.28 -1.22
N PHE A 191 -43.05 -3.36 -1.23
CA PHE A 191 -43.45 -4.06 -2.43
C PHE A 191 -44.97 -4.22 -2.42
N LYS A 192 -45.65 -3.75 -3.47
CA LYS A 192 -47.12 -3.68 -3.53
C LYS A 192 -47.62 -4.05 -4.92
N TYR A 193 -48.87 -4.48 -4.98
CA TYR A 193 -49.59 -4.71 -6.22
C TYR A 193 -50.82 -3.79 -6.28
N ASP A 194 -50.99 -3.11 -7.40
CA ASP A 194 -52.19 -2.34 -7.72
C ASP A 194 -53.10 -3.18 -8.62
N GLU A 195 -54.22 -3.66 -8.08
CA GLU A 195 -55.20 -4.47 -8.82
C GLU A 195 -55.83 -3.71 -9.99
N SER A 196 -55.99 -2.39 -9.88
CA SER A 196 -56.63 -1.57 -10.91
C SER A 196 -55.71 -1.36 -12.12
N ALA A 197 -54.42 -1.12 -11.87
CA ALA A 197 -53.40 -0.95 -12.91
C ALA A 197 -52.78 -2.27 -13.37
N ARG A 198 -53.02 -3.36 -12.63
CA ARG A 198 -52.36 -4.67 -12.75
C ARG A 198 -50.84 -4.55 -12.73
N GLU A 199 -50.32 -3.71 -11.85
CA GLU A 199 -48.91 -3.29 -11.81
C GLU A 199 -48.32 -3.58 -10.43
N PHE A 200 -47.13 -4.15 -10.41
CA PHE A 200 -46.30 -4.26 -9.23
C PHE A 200 -45.46 -2.99 -9.07
N THR A 201 -45.36 -2.50 -7.84
CA THR A 201 -44.50 -1.39 -7.46
C THR A 201 -43.52 -1.86 -6.40
N LEU A 202 -42.22 -1.74 -6.69
CA LEU A 202 -41.12 -1.94 -5.75
C LEU A 202 -40.50 -0.58 -5.44
N ASP A 203 -40.67 -0.13 -4.20
CA ASP A 203 -40.10 1.11 -3.70
C ASP A 203 -38.84 0.82 -2.88
N ILE A 204 -37.75 1.47 -3.26
CA ILE A 204 -36.44 1.36 -2.63
C ILE A 204 -36.04 2.73 -2.12
N ALA A 205 -35.74 2.82 -0.83
CA ALA A 205 -35.16 4.02 -0.23
C ALA A 205 -33.66 4.10 -0.53
N GLU A 206 -33.19 5.31 -0.80
CA GLU A 206 -31.77 5.63 -0.93
C GLU A 206 -31.24 6.16 0.40
N ASN A 207 -30.11 5.62 0.87
CA ASN A 207 -29.44 6.04 2.11
C ASN A 207 -28.08 6.72 1.84
N ILE A 208 -27.85 7.22 0.63
CA ILE A 208 -26.53 7.63 0.14
C ILE A 208 -25.93 8.83 0.88
N LEU A 209 -26.75 9.64 1.56
CA LEU A 209 -26.29 10.79 2.35
C LEU A 209 -25.27 10.43 3.44
N GLY A 210 -25.19 9.17 3.87
CA GLY A 210 -24.21 8.70 4.86
C GLY A 210 -22.92 8.10 4.28
N PHE A 211 -22.83 7.83 2.97
CA PHE A 211 -21.79 6.97 2.38
C PHE A 211 -20.82 7.69 1.43
N GLY A 212 -20.82 9.02 1.46
CA GLY A 212 -19.86 9.86 0.75
C GLY A 212 -20.23 10.17 -0.70
N SER A 213 -19.55 11.17 -1.28
CA SER A 213 -19.83 11.69 -2.63
C SER A 213 -19.50 10.74 -3.77
N ASP A 214 -18.93 9.58 -3.48
CA ASP A 214 -18.44 8.60 -4.46
C ASP A 214 -19.55 7.97 -5.30
N TYR A 215 -20.77 7.92 -4.76
CA TYR A 215 -21.95 7.39 -5.46
C TYR A 215 -22.63 8.44 -6.34
N PHE A 216 -22.45 9.73 -6.06
CA PHE A 216 -23.09 10.78 -6.86
C PHE A 216 -22.52 10.84 -8.27
N GLY A 217 -23.41 11.01 -9.25
CA GLY A 217 -23.07 11.02 -10.67
C GLY A 217 -22.86 9.62 -11.27
N GLN A 218 -23.01 8.56 -10.47
CA GLN A 218 -22.92 7.18 -10.95
C GLN A 218 -24.27 6.62 -11.37
N THR A 219 -24.28 5.51 -12.09
CA THR A 219 -25.51 4.78 -12.44
C THR A 219 -25.65 3.53 -11.59
N ILE A 220 -26.76 3.43 -10.87
CA ILE A 220 -27.17 2.21 -10.17
C ILE A 220 -28.06 1.38 -11.10
N VAL A 221 -27.82 0.08 -11.13
CA VAL A 221 -28.63 -0.89 -11.86
C VAL A 221 -29.30 -1.80 -10.85
N ILE A 222 -30.61 -1.72 -10.74
CA ILE A 222 -31.42 -2.51 -9.82
C ILE A 222 -32.04 -3.67 -10.59
N GLY A 223 -31.71 -4.89 -10.19
CA GLY A 223 -32.33 -6.11 -10.73
C GLY A 223 -33.49 -6.54 -9.84
N ALA A 224 -34.65 -6.80 -10.44
CA ALA A 224 -35.83 -7.35 -9.77
C ALA A 224 -36.26 -8.64 -10.49
N GLU A 225 -36.23 -9.76 -9.77
CA GLU A 225 -36.75 -11.06 -10.20
C GLU A 225 -38.13 -11.27 -9.58
N LEU A 226 -39.17 -11.33 -10.41
CA LEU A 226 -40.52 -11.63 -9.95
C LEU A 226 -40.67 -13.15 -9.82
N VAL A 227 -41.07 -13.62 -8.63
CA VAL A 227 -41.21 -15.05 -8.33
C VAL A 227 -42.63 -15.33 -7.86
N GLN A 228 -43.25 -16.35 -8.45
CA GLN A 228 -44.54 -16.85 -8.00
C GLN A 228 -44.31 -17.87 -6.87
N ASP A 229 -44.89 -17.57 -5.70
CA ASP A 229 -44.82 -18.36 -4.48
C ASP A 229 -45.79 -19.56 -4.60
N LYS A 230 -45.22 -20.75 -4.65
CA LYS A 230 -45.90 -22.04 -4.81
C LYS A 230 -45.16 -23.10 -3.98
N LEU A 231 -45.62 -24.35 -4.01
CA LEU A 231 -44.86 -25.48 -3.45
C LEU A 231 -43.44 -25.58 -4.06
N PHE A 232 -43.30 -25.19 -5.32
CA PHE A 232 -42.03 -24.96 -6.00
C PHE A 232 -42.05 -23.54 -6.57
N ASP A 233 -41.25 -22.65 -5.98
CA ASP A 233 -41.12 -21.27 -6.43
C ASP A 233 -40.79 -21.23 -7.93
N SER A 234 -41.57 -20.45 -8.68
CA SER A 234 -41.41 -20.33 -10.13
C SER A 234 -41.03 -18.89 -10.46
N SER A 235 -39.80 -18.72 -10.96
CA SER A 235 -39.35 -17.44 -11.48
C SER A 235 -40.16 -17.06 -12.72
N ARG A 236 -40.61 -15.81 -12.79
CA ARG A 236 -41.21 -15.21 -13.98
C ARG A 236 -40.18 -14.53 -14.87
N GLY A 237 -38.96 -14.33 -14.37
CA GLY A 237 -37.87 -13.63 -15.06
C GLY A 237 -37.31 -12.48 -14.23
N THR A 238 -36.21 -11.89 -14.72
CA THR A 238 -35.52 -10.76 -14.07
C THR A 238 -35.52 -9.55 -14.99
N LYS A 239 -35.83 -8.37 -14.44
CA LYS A 239 -35.77 -7.09 -15.15
C LYS A 239 -34.78 -6.17 -14.46
N TYR A 240 -33.98 -5.47 -15.25
CA TYR A 240 -32.99 -4.51 -14.76
C TYR A 240 -33.44 -3.09 -15.05
N PHE A 241 -33.29 -2.22 -14.07
CA PHE A 241 -33.65 -0.81 -14.14
C PHE A 241 -32.41 0.02 -13.84
N GLU A 242 -32.12 1.00 -14.68
CA GLU A 242 -30.97 1.89 -14.52
C GLU A 242 -31.44 3.25 -14.01
N PHE A 243 -30.83 3.74 -12.93
CA PHE A 243 -31.13 5.05 -12.36
C PHE A 243 -29.83 5.86 -12.21
N PRO A 244 -29.83 7.15 -12.57
CA PRO A 244 -28.74 8.04 -12.22
C PRO A 244 -28.82 8.39 -10.73
N VAL A 245 -27.74 8.17 -9.99
CA VAL A 245 -27.63 8.57 -8.58
C VAL A 245 -27.25 10.04 -8.52
N ASN A 246 -28.09 10.86 -7.89
CA ASN A 246 -27.86 12.29 -7.71
C ASN A 246 -28.47 12.78 -6.39
N TRP A 247 -28.06 13.96 -5.94
CA TRP A 247 -28.47 14.54 -4.66
C TRP A 247 -29.98 14.86 -4.55
N LEU A 248 -30.73 14.85 -5.66
CA LEU A 248 -32.19 15.05 -5.68
C LEU A 248 -32.98 13.74 -5.56
N THR A 249 -32.32 12.59 -5.67
CA THR A 249 -32.98 11.29 -5.64
C THR A 249 -33.16 10.87 -4.18
N SER A 250 -34.39 10.51 -3.81
CA SER A 250 -34.75 10.09 -2.44
C SER A 250 -35.10 8.59 -2.36
N GLY A 251 -34.81 7.86 -3.43
CA GLY A 251 -35.23 6.48 -3.65
C GLY A 251 -35.59 6.19 -5.10
N PHE A 252 -35.78 4.91 -5.37
CA PHE A 252 -36.07 4.35 -6.69
C PHE A 252 -37.42 3.64 -6.64
N THR A 253 -38.29 3.97 -7.59
CA THR A 253 -39.60 3.31 -7.74
C THR A 253 -39.59 2.53 -9.04
N LEU A 254 -39.67 1.21 -8.93
CA LEU A 254 -39.73 0.30 -10.06
C LEU A 254 -41.18 -0.13 -10.25
N LYS A 255 -41.68 0.06 -11.47
CA LYS A 255 -43.03 -0.32 -11.88
C LYS A 255 -42.95 -1.33 -13.00
N PHE A 256 -43.63 -2.46 -12.84
CA PHE A 256 -43.62 -3.54 -13.82
C PHE A 256 -44.86 -4.42 -13.72
N LYS A 257 -45.19 -5.10 -14.81
CA LYS A 257 -46.31 -6.04 -14.91
C LYS A 257 -45.79 -7.48 -14.96
N GLU A 258 -46.64 -8.46 -14.64
CA GLU A 258 -46.27 -9.89 -14.78
C GLU A 258 -45.81 -10.20 -16.22
N GLY A 259 -46.47 -9.60 -17.22
CA GLY A 259 -46.14 -9.78 -18.64
C GLY A 259 -44.88 -9.05 -19.13
N ASP A 260 -44.22 -8.25 -18.28
CA ASP A 260 -42.97 -7.58 -18.64
C ASP A 260 -41.74 -8.49 -18.54
N PHE A 261 -41.92 -9.72 -18.04
CA PHE A 261 -40.86 -10.69 -17.87
C PHE A 261 -41.00 -11.81 -18.90
N ASP A 262 -39.88 -12.23 -19.49
CA ASP A 262 -39.81 -13.24 -20.56
C ASP A 262 -40.01 -14.69 -20.05
N GLY A 263 -40.78 -14.88 -18.98
CA GLY A 263 -40.92 -16.17 -18.30
C GLY A 263 -41.51 -17.28 -19.19
N ASP A 264 -41.09 -18.52 -18.89
CA ASP A 264 -41.57 -19.74 -19.55
C ASP A 264 -43.10 -19.76 -19.60
N LYS A 265 -43.64 -19.75 -20.82
CA LYS A 265 -45.07 -19.92 -21.12
C LYS A 265 -45.64 -21.27 -20.65
N ASP A 266 -44.77 -22.17 -20.18
CA ASP A 266 -45.09 -23.55 -19.79
C ASP A 266 -45.38 -23.72 -18.28
N ALA A 267 -45.24 -22.66 -17.47
CA ALA A 267 -45.73 -22.67 -16.10
C ALA A 267 -47.26 -22.55 -16.11
N GLY A 268 -47.94 -23.68 -16.37
CA GLY A 268 -49.38 -23.79 -16.53
C GLY A 268 -50.16 -22.85 -15.61
N ASP A 269 -51.04 -22.05 -16.20
CA ASP A 269 -51.97 -21.16 -15.52
C ASP A 269 -52.88 -22.00 -14.62
N ASN A 270 -52.38 -22.31 -13.43
CA ASN A 270 -53.16 -23.00 -12.41
C ASN A 270 -54.32 -22.08 -12.03
N ARG A 271 -55.53 -22.63 -12.12
CA ARG A 271 -56.84 -22.01 -11.83
C ARG A 271 -57.04 -21.62 -10.35
N ALA A 272 -55.96 -21.40 -9.59
CA ALA A 272 -56.05 -20.83 -8.25
C ALA A 272 -56.53 -19.39 -8.36
N LYS A 273 -57.57 -19.04 -7.60
CA LYS A 273 -58.17 -17.69 -7.62
C LYS A 273 -57.19 -16.60 -7.16
N ASP A 274 -56.25 -16.95 -6.28
CA ASP A 274 -55.30 -16.01 -5.70
C ASP A 274 -53.88 -16.49 -6.02
N LYS A 275 -53.09 -15.68 -6.75
CA LYS A 275 -51.67 -15.89 -7.03
C LYS A 275 -50.84 -15.13 -6.00
N LYS A 276 -49.83 -15.77 -5.41
CA LYS A 276 -48.87 -15.10 -4.50
C LYS A 276 -47.57 -14.82 -5.24
N PHE A 277 -47.03 -13.62 -5.07
CA PHE A 277 -45.78 -13.20 -5.69
C PHE A 277 -44.86 -12.52 -4.69
N PHE A 278 -43.56 -12.76 -4.79
CA PHE A 278 -42.54 -11.95 -4.13
C PHE A 278 -41.48 -11.55 -5.15
N VAL A 279 -40.61 -10.63 -4.76
CA VAL A 279 -39.49 -10.20 -5.60
C VAL A 279 -38.19 -10.55 -4.90
N LYS A 280 -37.26 -11.20 -5.62
CA LYS A 280 -35.84 -11.18 -5.24
C LYS A 280 -35.20 -9.99 -5.92
N TRP A 281 -34.41 -9.22 -5.19
CA TRP A 281 -33.83 -8.01 -5.75
C TRP A 281 -32.41 -7.79 -5.28
N GLY A 282 -31.70 -6.99 -6.06
CA GLY A 282 -30.36 -6.56 -5.74
C GLY A 282 -29.96 -5.42 -6.65
N PHE A 283 -28.72 -4.99 -6.53
CA PHE A 283 -28.22 -3.91 -7.38
C PHE A 283 -26.73 -4.04 -7.66
N LYS A 284 -26.27 -3.30 -8.66
CA LYS A 284 -24.85 -3.06 -8.93
C LYS A 284 -24.63 -1.63 -9.37
N MET A 285 -23.39 -1.16 -9.27
CA MET A 285 -22.97 0.12 -9.81
C MET A 285 -22.32 -0.10 -11.17
N LYS A 286 -22.83 0.54 -12.21
CA LYS A 286 -22.36 0.36 -13.59
C LYS A 286 -21.14 1.23 -13.94
N SER A 287 -20.88 2.25 -13.13
CA SER A 287 -19.84 3.26 -13.38
C SER A 287 -19.09 3.63 -12.12
N GLY A 288 -17.93 4.29 -12.32
CA GLY A 288 -17.18 4.91 -11.23
C GLY A 288 -16.19 3.98 -10.53
N PRO A 289 -15.91 4.21 -9.25
CA PRO A 289 -14.88 3.49 -8.50
C PRO A 289 -15.36 2.12 -7.97
N PHE A 290 -16.43 1.56 -8.55
CA PHE A 290 -17.08 0.34 -8.05
C PHE A 290 -16.81 -0.86 -8.96
N THR A 291 -16.85 -2.06 -8.39
CA THR A 291 -16.89 -3.30 -9.16
C THR A 291 -18.27 -3.48 -9.81
N ASP A 292 -18.34 -4.20 -10.94
CA ASP A 292 -19.62 -4.58 -11.57
C ASP A 292 -20.33 -5.74 -10.82
N LYS A 293 -20.01 -5.93 -9.54
CA LYS A 293 -20.55 -7.03 -8.74
C LYS A 293 -21.98 -6.72 -8.32
N PHE A 294 -22.85 -7.70 -8.49
CA PHE A 294 -24.24 -7.63 -8.04
C PHE A 294 -24.35 -7.95 -6.55
N VAL A 295 -24.94 -7.04 -5.80
CA VAL A 295 -25.23 -7.17 -4.36
C VAL A 295 -26.67 -7.66 -4.22
N ASP A 296 -26.81 -8.90 -3.75
CA ASP A 296 -28.11 -9.48 -3.43
C ASP A 296 -28.68 -8.85 -2.16
N MET A 297 -29.88 -8.29 -2.27
CA MET A 297 -30.60 -7.63 -1.17
C MET A 297 -31.73 -8.50 -0.60
N GLY A 298 -31.80 -9.76 -1.04
CA GLY A 298 -32.74 -10.75 -0.57
C GLY A 298 -34.10 -10.67 -1.26
N LYS A 299 -35.15 -11.05 -0.52
CA LYS A 299 -36.52 -11.13 -1.03
C LYS A 299 -37.49 -10.25 -0.26
N THR A 300 -38.51 -9.77 -0.96
CA THR A 300 -39.64 -9.05 -0.36
C THR A 300 -40.58 -10.01 0.35
N GLU A 301 -41.53 -9.45 1.11
CA GLU A 301 -42.73 -10.19 1.50
C GLU A 301 -43.59 -10.53 0.27
N SER A 302 -44.36 -11.61 0.36
CA SER A 302 -45.28 -12.02 -0.71
C SER A 302 -46.53 -11.14 -0.73
N VAL A 303 -46.93 -10.68 -1.91
CA VAL A 303 -48.20 -10.00 -2.17
C VAL A 303 -49.18 -10.96 -2.85
N ILE A 304 -50.47 -10.82 -2.55
CA ILE A 304 -51.54 -11.61 -3.15
C ILE A 304 -52.13 -10.81 -4.32
N VAL A 305 -52.31 -11.49 -5.45
CA VAL A 305 -52.91 -11.00 -6.68
C VAL A 305 -54.16 -11.83 -6.96
N ARG A 306 -55.30 -11.17 -7.16
CA ARG A 306 -56.62 -11.79 -7.40
C ARG A 306 -57.10 -11.62 -8.83
#